data_AF-A0A1G7CN56-F1
#
_entry.id   AF-A0A1G7CN56-F1
#
_cell.length_a   1.000
_cell.length_b   1.000
_cell.length_c   1.000
_cell.angle_alpha   90.00
_cell.angle_beta   90.00
_cell.angle_gamma   90.00
#
_symmetry.space_group_name_H-M   'P 1'
#
loop_
_entity.id
_entity.type
_entity.pdbx_description
1 polymer ?
#
loop_
_entity_poly.entity_id
_entity_poly.type
_entity_poly.pdbx_seq_one_letter_code
_entity_poly.pdbx_strand_id
1 'polypeptide(L)'
;MVQQDTGDLFERVRPALFNKADEFSFYGYGSVTEEDLWTYCVTKLWRKKDLPAIPVHEAVGDILSISPSRYMTHTQVEGFKKAAGNSSFGGLDEEEFRELLAPKNRTGAPGTAQKPN
;
A
#
# COMPACT_ATOMS: atom_id res chain seq x y z
N MET A 1 23.72 25.02 3.39
CA MET A 1 23.16 24.28 4.54
C MET A 1 21.66 24.52 4.49
N VAL A 2 20.90 23.68 3.78
CA VAL A 2 19.44 23.81 3.67
C VAL A 2 18.88 22.40 3.75
N GLN A 3 18.43 22.04 4.94
CA GLN A 3 17.79 20.76 5.22
C GLN A 3 16.78 20.97 6.35
N GLN A 4 15.80 21.82 6.07
CA GLN A 4 14.60 22.07 6.89
C GLN A 4 13.54 22.55 5.89
N ASP A 5 12.59 21.72 5.47
CA ASP A 5 11.38 22.26 4.77
C ASP A 5 10.23 21.27 4.63
N THR A 6 10.44 19.96 4.76
CA THR A 6 9.32 18.99 4.64
C THR A 6 8.34 19.04 5.81
N GLY A 7 8.81 19.44 7.01
CA GLY A 7 7.96 19.58 8.19
C GLY A 7 6.98 20.75 8.11
N ASP A 8 7.31 21.81 7.35
CA ASP A 8 6.45 22.99 7.20
C ASP A 8 5.17 22.65 6.42
N LEU A 9 5.31 21.94 5.29
CA LEU A 9 4.15 21.63 4.46
C LEU A 9 3.16 20.72 5.17
N PHE A 10 3.64 19.69 5.90
CA PHE A 10 2.78 18.78 6.66
C PHE A 10 1.89 19.53 7.64
N GLU A 11 2.47 20.40 8.48
CA GLU A 11 1.70 21.19 9.47
C GLU A 11 0.70 22.13 8.78
N ARG A 12 1.08 22.73 7.65
CA ARG A 12 0.22 23.66 6.89
C ARG A 12 -0.98 22.97 6.25
N VAL A 13 -0.85 21.72 5.82
CA VAL A 13 -1.95 20.94 5.21
C VAL A 13 -2.65 20.01 6.19
N ARG A 14 -2.17 19.93 7.42
CA ARG A 14 -2.72 19.07 8.48
C ARG A 14 -4.24 19.19 8.65
N PRO A 15 -4.87 20.38 8.60
CA PRO A 15 -6.33 20.48 8.66
C PRO A 15 -7.05 19.71 7.53
N ALA A 16 -6.46 19.68 6.33
CA ALA A 16 -7.01 18.92 5.21
C ALA A 16 -6.83 17.41 5.40
N LEU A 17 -5.68 16.99 5.95
CA LEU A 17 -5.42 15.58 6.28
C LEU A 17 -6.39 15.09 7.36
N PHE A 18 -6.59 15.86 8.42
CA PHE A 18 -7.54 15.57 9.49
C PHE A 18 -8.95 15.40 8.94
N ASN A 19 -9.45 16.38 8.18
CA ASN A 19 -10.80 16.31 7.59
C ASN A 19 -10.95 15.09 6.68
N LYS A 20 -9.90 14.72 5.94
CA LYS A 20 -9.94 13.58 5.03
C LYS A 20 -9.93 12.23 5.77
N ALA A 21 -9.16 12.14 6.86
CA ALA A 21 -9.16 10.98 7.75
C ALA A 21 -10.53 10.80 8.43
N ASP A 22 -11.12 11.89 8.91
CA ASP A 22 -12.46 11.90 9.51
C ASP A 22 -13.54 11.49 8.50
N GLU A 23 -13.47 12.01 7.26
CA GLU A 23 -14.34 11.58 6.14
C GLU A 23 -14.25 10.06 5.89
N PHE A 24 -13.03 9.51 5.86
CA PHE A 24 -12.84 8.06 5.66
C PHE A 24 -13.44 7.26 6.81
N SER A 25 -13.23 7.71 8.05
CA SER A 25 -13.83 7.09 9.23
C SER A 25 -15.36 7.12 9.17
N PHE A 26 -15.94 8.28 8.81
CA PHE A 26 -17.37 8.48 8.67
C PHE A 26 -18.01 7.52 7.66
N TYR A 27 -17.32 7.23 6.55
CA TYR A 27 -17.78 6.26 5.55
C TYR A 27 -17.42 4.79 5.85
N GLY A 28 -16.83 4.51 7.02
CA GLY A 28 -16.50 3.15 7.46
C GLY A 28 -15.21 2.58 6.86
N TYR A 29 -14.34 3.41 6.29
CA TYR A 29 -13.05 3.01 5.72
C TYR A 29 -11.94 2.92 6.79
N GLY A 30 -12.16 2.14 7.85
CA GLY A 30 -11.16 1.83 8.88
C GLY A 30 -10.54 3.06 9.58
N SER A 31 -9.53 2.81 10.42
CA SER A 31 -8.77 3.86 11.11
C SER A 31 -7.59 4.33 10.23
N VAL A 32 -7.88 5.13 9.21
CA VAL A 32 -6.85 5.81 8.41
C VAL A 32 -6.39 7.07 9.13
N THR A 33 -5.08 7.26 9.34
CA THR A 33 -4.56 8.43 10.06
C THR A 33 -4.09 9.56 9.14
N GLU A 34 -3.84 10.74 9.71
CA GLU A 34 -3.22 11.88 9.02
C GLU A 34 -1.86 11.49 8.41
N GLU A 35 -1.06 10.70 9.14
CA GLU A 35 0.26 10.22 8.75
C GLU A 35 0.18 9.21 7.60
N ASP A 36 -0.84 8.34 7.61
CA ASP A 36 -1.06 7.39 6.53
C ASP A 36 -1.40 8.12 5.21
N LEU A 37 -2.30 9.12 5.29
CA LEU A 37 -2.67 9.95 4.15
C LEU A 37 -1.50 10.80 3.66
N TRP A 38 -0.69 11.35 4.58
CA TRP A 38 0.52 12.06 4.23
C TRP A 38 1.50 11.15 3.48
N THR A 39 1.73 9.94 4.00
CA THR A 39 2.58 8.94 3.36
C THR A 39 2.09 8.63 1.95
N TYR A 40 0.78 8.47 1.76
CA TYR A 40 0.18 8.30 0.44
C TYR A 40 0.44 9.50 -0.48
N CYS A 41 0.27 10.74 0.01
CA CYS A 41 0.51 11.94 -0.78
C CYS A 41 1.96 12.00 -1.27
N VAL A 42 2.93 11.83 -0.37
CA VAL A 42 4.36 11.87 -0.70
C VAL A 42 4.77 10.74 -1.65
N THR A 43 4.34 9.51 -1.38
CA THR A 43 4.80 8.32 -2.12
C THR A 43 4.07 8.13 -3.45
N LYS A 44 2.83 8.62 -3.57
CA LYS A 44 1.97 8.39 -4.75
C LYS A 44 1.65 9.65 -5.52
N LEU A 45 1.03 10.65 -4.89
CA LEU A 45 0.54 11.85 -5.57
C LEU A 45 1.68 12.79 -5.98
N TRP A 46 2.66 12.94 -5.10
CA TRP A 46 3.77 13.88 -5.23
C TRP A 46 5.12 13.21 -5.47
N ARG A 47 5.12 11.92 -5.84
CA ARG A 47 6.34 11.13 -6.09
C ARG A 47 7.35 11.79 -7.04
N LYS A 48 6.87 12.62 -7.97
CA LYS A 48 7.68 13.33 -8.97
C LYS A 48 7.74 14.85 -8.74
N LYS A 49 7.20 15.34 -7.62
CA LYS A 49 7.19 16.76 -7.26
C LYS A 49 8.25 17.01 -6.19
N ASP A 50 8.78 18.22 -6.16
CA ASP A 50 9.63 18.68 -5.07
C ASP A 50 8.75 19.23 -3.94
N LEU A 51 8.75 18.59 -2.77
CA LEU A 51 7.82 18.90 -1.68
C LEU A 51 7.82 20.37 -1.23
N PRO A 52 8.98 21.03 -1.04
CA PRO A 52 9.03 22.45 -0.66
C PRO A 52 8.45 23.37 -1.72
N ALA A 53 8.43 22.95 -2.99
CA ALA A 53 7.92 23.74 -4.10
C ALA A 53 6.40 23.60 -4.31
N ILE A 54 5.73 22.67 -3.60
CA ILE A 54 4.28 22.45 -3.77
C ILE A 54 3.51 23.60 -3.09
N PRO A 55 2.69 24.36 -3.85
CA PRO A 55 1.82 25.36 -3.25
C PRO A 55 0.78 24.70 -2.32
N VAL A 56 0.54 25.31 -1.16
CA VAL A 56 -0.41 24.74 -0.17
C VAL A 56 -1.81 24.53 -0.75
N HIS A 57 -2.32 25.44 -1.58
CA HIS A 57 -3.66 25.28 -2.16
C HIS A 57 -3.74 24.06 -3.09
N GLU A 58 -2.65 23.75 -3.81
CA GLU A 58 -2.57 22.55 -4.66
C GLU A 58 -2.48 21.30 -3.79
N ALA A 59 -1.66 21.32 -2.74
CA ALA A 59 -1.55 20.20 -1.80
C ALA A 59 -2.89 19.89 -1.10
N VAL A 60 -3.60 20.93 -0.63
CA VAL A 60 -4.93 20.79 -0.03
C VAL A 60 -5.93 20.24 -1.05
N GLY A 61 -5.93 20.75 -2.28
CA GLY A 61 -6.78 20.22 -3.35
C GLY A 61 -6.53 18.75 -3.65
N ASP A 62 -5.25 18.37 -3.75
CA ASP A 62 -4.82 16.98 -3.95
C ASP A 62 -5.32 16.08 -2.79
N ILE A 63 -5.14 16.49 -1.53
CA ILE A 63 -5.59 15.76 -0.33
C ILE A 63 -7.11 15.56 -0.31
N LEU A 64 -7.88 16.63 -0.52
CA LEU A 64 -9.34 16.56 -0.46
C LEU A 64 -9.92 15.75 -1.63
N SER A 65 -9.20 15.66 -2.75
CA SER A 65 -9.57 14.85 -3.92
C SER A 65 -9.32 13.34 -3.77
N ILE A 66 -8.67 12.89 -2.68
CA ILE A 66 -8.36 11.47 -2.49
C ILE A 66 -9.65 10.64 -2.47
N SER A 67 -9.74 9.65 -3.36
CA SER A 67 -10.83 8.68 -3.35
C SER A 67 -10.51 7.54 -2.37
N PRO A 68 -11.46 7.12 -1.51
CA PRO A 68 -11.26 5.96 -0.64
C PRO A 68 -10.85 4.70 -1.41
N SER A 69 -11.51 4.42 -2.54
CA SER A 69 -11.19 3.28 -3.40
C SER A 69 -9.75 3.33 -3.90
N ARG A 70 -9.32 4.50 -4.40
CA ARG A 70 -7.95 4.66 -4.93
C ARG A 70 -6.90 4.55 -3.83
N TYR A 71 -7.17 5.11 -2.66
CA TYR A 71 -6.30 5.00 -1.49
C TYR A 71 -6.16 3.53 -1.05
N MET A 72 -7.28 2.83 -0.85
CA MET A 72 -7.29 1.43 -0.39
C MET A 72 -6.57 0.50 -1.36
N THR A 73 -6.79 0.64 -2.68
CA THR A 73 -6.07 -0.15 -3.68
C THR A 73 -4.57 0.06 -3.59
N HIS A 74 -4.13 1.31 -3.42
CA HIS A 74 -2.70 1.60 -3.27
C HIS A 74 -2.12 0.99 -2.01
N THR A 75 -2.75 1.20 -0.86
CA THR A 75 -2.27 0.69 0.43
C THR A 75 -2.19 -0.83 0.45
N GLN A 76 -3.16 -1.53 -0.14
CA GLN A 76 -3.11 -2.99 -0.28
C GLN A 76 -1.93 -3.43 -1.15
N VAL A 77 -1.73 -2.82 -2.32
CA VAL A 77 -0.62 -3.16 -3.22
C VAL A 77 0.73 -2.91 -2.55
N GLU A 78 0.90 -1.78 -1.86
CA GLU A 78 2.14 -1.47 -1.14
C GLU A 78 2.35 -2.41 0.05
N GLY A 79 1.27 -2.81 0.74
CA GLY A 79 1.31 -3.84 1.78
C GLY A 79 1.80 -5.19 1.24
N PHE A 80 1.27 -5.64 0.10
CA PHE A 80 1.73 -6.86 -0.55
C PHE A 80 3.19 -6.79 -0.99
N LYS A 81 3.64 -5.66 -1.55
CA LYS A 81 5.05 -5.47 -1.92
C LYS A 81 5.98 -5.52 -0.70
N LYS A 82 5.61 -4.85 0.39
CA LYS A 82 6.38 -4.88 1.63
C LYS A 82 6.45 -6.28 2.22
N ALA A 83 5.33 -7.01 2.22
CA ALA A 83 5.27 -8.40 2.66
C ALA A 83 6.07 -9.33 1.74
N ALA A 84 6.15 -9.03 0.43
CA ALA A 84 6.88 -9.82 -0.53
C ALA A 84 8.42 -9.68 -0.43
N GLY A 85 8.90 -8.60 0.19
CA GLY A 85 10.32 -8.22 0.14
C GLY A 85 10.76 -7.82 -1.27
N ASN A 86 12.08 -7.75 -1.51
CA ASN A 86 12.63 -7.52 -2.87
C ASN A 86 12.45 -8.74 -3.79
N SER A 87 11.86 -9.83 -3.29
CA SER A 87 11.56 -11.04 -4.04
C SER A 87 10.17 -10.92 -4.64
N SER A 88 10.02 -11.39 -5.89
CA SER A 88 8.78 -11.26 -6.67
C SER A 88 7.54 -11.80 -5.93
N PHE A 89 7.69 -12.72 -4.95
CA PHE A 89 6.60 -13.26 -4.13
C PHE A 89 7.06 -13.73 -2.75
N GLY A 90 6.98 -12.90 -1.70
CA GLY A 90 6.89 -13.42 -0.32
C GLY A 90 8.13 -14.12 0.24
N GLY A 91 9.32 -13.86 -0.30
CA GLY A 91 10.53 -14.59 0.10
C GLY A 91 10.63 -16.01 -0.47
N LEU A 92 9.78 -16.39 -1.43
CA LEU A 92 10.00 -17.58 -2.24
C LEU A 92 11.23 -17.36 -3.13
N ASP A 93 12.06 -18.39 -3.23
CA ASP A 93 13.08 -18.42 -4.27
C ASP A 93 12.49 -18.77 -5.64
N GLU A 94 13.32 -18.69 -6.68
CA GLU A 94 12.86 -18.89 -8.05
C GLU A 94 12.45 -20.35 -8.34
N GLU A 95 12.92 -21.31 -7.53
CA GLU A 95 12.61 -22.74 -7.69
C GLU A 95 11.23 -23.07 -7.11
N GLU A 96 10.93 -22.61 -5.89
CA GLU A 96 9.61 -22.76 -5.28
C GLU A 96 8.51 -22.12 -6.14
N PHE A 97 8.83 -20.98 -6.77
CA PHE A 97 7.92 -20.31 -7.70
C PHE A 97 7.66 -21.13 -8.97
N ARG A 98 8.70 -21.74 -9.55
CA ARG A 98 8.55 -22.60 -10.74
C ARG A 98 7.74 -23.86 -10.43
N GLU A 99 7.88 -24.42 -9.23
CA GLU A 99 7.09 -25.56 -8.78
C GLU A 99 5.60 -25.21 -8.67
N LEU A 100 5.27 -24.04 -8.11
CA LEU A 100 3.88 -23.60 -7.98
C LEU A 100 3.20 -23.35 -9.33
N LEU A 101 3.94 -22.81 -10.31
CA LEU A 101 3.47 -22.58 -11.67
C LEU A 101 3.49 -23.84 -12.55
N ALA A 102 4.19 -24.90 -12.12
CA ALA A 102 4.23 -26.12 -12.89
C ALA A 102 2.82 -26.74 -12.93
N PRO A 103 2.34 -27.15 -14.11
CA PRO A 103 1.06 -27.82 -14.21
C PRO A 103 1.09 -29.09 -13.35
N LYS A 104 0.19 -29.17 -12.36
CA LYS A 104 0.10 -30.30 -11.43
C LYS A 104 -0.28 -31.58 -12.18
N ASN A 105 0.72 -32.38 -12.57
CA ASN A 105 0.46 -33.74 -12.98
C ASN A 105 -0.02 -34.53 -11.76
N ARG A 106 -1.32 -34.78 -11.69
CA ARG A 106 -1.91 -35.78 -10.78
C ARG A 106 -1.46 -37.17 -11.22
N THR A 107 -0.23 -37.54 -10.92
CA THR A 107 0.26 -38.92 -11.03
C THR A 107 0.65 -39.41 -9.65
N GLY A 108 -0.36 -39.86 -8.91
CA GLY A 108 -0.23 -40.67 -7.72
C GLY A 108 -1.24 -41.80 -7.80
N ALA A 109 -0.76 -43.00 -8.13
CA ALA A 109 -1.54 -44.22 -8.16
C ALA A 109 -2.17 -44.52 -6.78
N PRO A 110 -3.31 -45.24 -6.72
CA PRO A 110 -3.93 -45.63 -5.46
C PRO A 110 -3.04 -46.64 -4.71
N GLY A 111 -2.59 -46.24 -3.52
CA GLY A 111 -1.90 -47.10 -2.57
C GLY A 111 -2.81 -48.23 -2.07
N THR A 112 -2.25 -49.42 -2.03
CA THR A 112 -2.81 -50.66 -1.48
C THR A 112 -3.30 -50.48 -0.05
N ALA A 113 -4.60 -50.68 0.18
CA ALA A 113 -5.16 -50.85 1.52
C ALA A 113 -5.39 -52.34 1.78
N GLN A 114 -4.45 -52.93 2.53
CA GLN A 114 -4.61 -54.23 3.19
C GLN A 114 -5.79 -54.14 4.17
N LYS A 115 -6.80 -55.00 4.02
CA LYS A 115 -7.86 -55.18 5.03
C LYS A 115 -7.37 -56.12 6.15
N PRO A 116 -7.56 -55.79 7.44
CA PRO A 116 -7.49 -56.77 8.51
C PRO A 116 -8.76 -57.64 8.56
N ASN A 117 -8.57 -58.86 9.08
CA ASN A 117 -9.48 -60.02 9.14
C ASN A 117 -10.99 -59.76 9.25
#